data_AF-A0A2J6WWC4-F1
#
_entry.id   AF-A0A2J6WWC4-F1
#
_cell.length_a   1.000
_cell.length_b   1.000
_cell.length_c   1.000
_cell.angle_alpha   90.00
_cell.angle_beta   90.00
_cell.angle_gamma   90.00
#
_symmetry.space_group_name_H-M   'P 1'
#
loop_
_entity.id
_entity.type
_entity.pdbx_description
1 polymer ?
#
loop_
_entity_poly.entity_id
_entity_poly.type
_entity_poly.pdbx_seq_one_letter_code
_entity_poly.pdbx_strand_id
1 'polypeptide(L)'
;AVMDITEPELRGSATAYLNIFGKLGSSVAPLMGGILGEAVSLQYAIILVSVIAWIICGILFIALIFTMPRDVEKLREILRRRGEELNKTAKIY
;
A
#
# COMPACT_ATOMS: atom_id res chain seq x y z
N ALA A 1 1.66 3.95 -7.47
CA ALA A 1 2.56 3.81 -6.30
C ALA A 1 2.99 2.36 -6.08
N VAL A 2 2.12 1.46 -5.59
CA VAL A 2 2.53 0.06 -5.27
C VAL A 2 3.10 -0.69 -6.48
N MET A 3 2.48 -0.54 -7.66
CA MET A 3 2.97 -1.20 -8.89
C MET A 3 4.27 -0.58 -9.44
N ASP A 4 4.63 0.63 -9.01
CA ASP A 4 5.83 1.35 -9.46
C ASP A 4 7.09 0.94 -8.69
N ILE A 5 6.92 0.18 -7.60
CA ILE A 5 8.01 -0.37 -6.78
C ILE A 5 8.00 -1.91 -6.75
N THR A 6 7.00 -2.53 -7.37
CA THR A 6 6.84 -4.00 -7.37
C THR A 6 7.29 -4.59 -8.70
N GLU A 7 8.16 -5.59 -8.62
CA GLU A 7 8.58 -6.39 -9.78
C GLU A 7 7.39 -7.06 -10.47
N PRO A 8 7.36 -7.16 -11.81
CA PRO A 8 6.22 -7.69 -12.56
C PRO A 8 5.67 -9.03 -12.04
N GLU A 9 6.57 -9.94 -11.67
CA GLU A 9 6.27 -11.27 -11.12
C GLU A 9 5.53 -11.24 -9.77
N LEU A 10 5.72 -10.19 -8.97
CA LEU A 10 5.17 -10.07 -7.62
C LEU A 10 3.94 -9.15 -7.55
N ARG A 11 3.53 -8.53 -8.67
CA ARG A 11 2.40 -7.59 -8.72
C ARG A 11 1.07 -8.20 -8.26
N GLY A 12 0.85 -9.49 -8.53
CA GLY A 12 -0.32 -10.22 -8.04
C GLY A 12 -0.37 -10.24 -6.51
N SER A 13 0.73 -10.63 -5.86
CA SER A 13 0.85 -10.66 -4.41
C SER A 13 0.74 -9.26 -3.80
N ALA A 14 1.40 -8.25 -4.38
CA ALA A 14 1.31 -6.87 -3.90
C ALA A 14 -0.13 -6.34 -3.96
N THR A 15 -0.87 -6.66 -5.03
CA THR A 15 -2.30 -6.30 -5.16
C THR A 15 -3.15 -7.04 -4.14
N ALA A 16 -2.86 -8.31 -3.86
CA ALA A 16 -3.56 -9.08 -2.83
C ALA A 16 -3.39 -8.45 -1.44
N TYR A 17 -2.16 -8.09 -1.06
CA TYR A 17 -1.91 -7.40 0.20
C TYR A 17 -2.66 -6.06 0.28
N LEU A 18 -2.59 -5.24 -0.77
CA LEU A 18 -3.31 -3.96 -0.81
C LEU A 18 -4.82 -4.15 -0.61
N ASN A 19 -5.40 -5.15 -1.26
CA ASN A 19 -6.82 -5.48 -1.12
C ASN A 19 -7.16 -5.99 0.27
N ILE A 20 -6.32 -6.84 0.89
CA ILE A 20 -6.56 -7.34 2.25
C ILE A 20 -6.61 -6.17 3.22
N PHE A 21 -5.58 -5.32 3.24
CA PHE A 21 -5.55 -4.18 4.16
C PHE A 21 -6.66 -3.15 3.89
N GLY A 22 -6.96 -2.87 2.62
CA GLY A 22 -8.08 -2.00 2.25
C GLY A 22 -9.43 -2.55 2.71
N LYS A 23 -9.68 -3.85 2.54
CA LYS A 23 -10.92 -4.49 2.98
C LYS A 23 -11.03 -4.61 4.49
N LEU A 24 -9.91 -4.89 5.16
CA LEU A 24 -9.85 -4.92 6.63
C LEU A 24 -10.22 -3.57 7.22
N GLY A 25 -9.65 -2.47 6.71
CA GLY A 25 -10.01 -1.13 7.19
C GLY A 25 -11.50 -0.83 7.00
N SER A 26 -12.03 -1.10 5.81
CA SER A 26 -13.44 -0.84 5.48
C SER A 26 -14.43 -1.71 6.25
N SER A 27 -14.06 -2.92 6.66
CA SER A 27 -14.93 -3.79 7.47
C SER A 27 -14.83 -3.51 8.97
N VAL A 28 -13.64 -3.15 9.46
CA VAL A 28 -13.40 -2.86 10.89
C VAL A 28 -14.01 -1.52 11.29
N ALA A 29 -13.99 -0.50 10.41
CA ALA A 29 -14.49 0.82 10.77
C ALA A 29 -15.99 0.86 11.16
N PRO A 30 -16.93 0.24 10.42
CA PRO A 30 -18.34 0.16 10.84
C PRO A 30 -18.53 -0.65 12.12
N LEU A 31 -17.78 -1.74 12.31
CA LEU A 31 -17.84 -2.55 13.52
C LEU A 31 -17.46 -1.72 14.76
N MET A 32 -16.35 -0.99 14.68
CA MET A 32 -15.92 -0.08 15.75
C MET A 32 -16.92 1.05 15.96
N GLY A 33 -17.46 1.64 14.89
CA GLY A 33 -18.47 2.69 14.96
C GLY A 33 -19.75 2.23 15.65
N GLY A 34 -20.19 1.00 15.39
CA GLY A 34 -21.35 0.39 16.06
C GLY A 34 -21.12 0.21 17.56
N ILE A 35 -20.01 -0.46 17.94
CA ILE A 35 -19.68 -0.72 19.35
C ILE A 35 -19.52 0.58 20.14
N LEU A 36 -18.80 1.56 19.60
CA LEU A 36 -18.60 2.85 20.26
C LEU A 36 -19.87 3.71 20.28
N GLY A 37 -20.73 3.56 19.28
CA GLY A 37 -22.00 4.29 19.17
C GLY A 37 -22.93 4.03 20.34
N GLU A 38 -22.90 2.83 20.91
CA GLU A 38 -23.67 2.46 22.11
C GLU A 38 -23.18 3.19 23.38
N ALA A 39 -21.89 3.52 23.45
CA ALA A 39 -21.28 4.10 24.65
C ALA A 39 -21.30 5.63 24.68
N VAL A 40 -21.01 6.31 23.56
CA VAL A 40 -20.67 7.75 23.54
C VAL A 40 -21.47 8.58 22.53
N SER A 41 -22.49 8.01 21.89
CA SER A 41 -23.26 8.51 20.73
C SER A 41 -22.62 8.20 19.37
N LEU A 42 -23.50 7.92 18.40
CA LEU A 42 -23.11 7.53 17.03
C LEU A 42 -22.33 8.63 16.30
N GLN A 43 -22.73 9.89 16.44
CA GLN A 43 -22.06 11.01 15.78
C GLN A 43 -20.62 11.15 16.27
N TYR A 44 -20.41 11.08 17.59
CA TYR A 44 -19.07 11.17 18.17
C TYR A 44 -18.21 9.96 17.79
N ALA A 45 -18.77 8.75 17.81
CA ALA A 45 -18.08 7.52 17.44
C ALA A 45 -17.54 7.56 16.00
N ILE A 46 -18.34 8.01 15.03
CA ILE A 46 -17.93 8.11 13.62
C ILE A 46 -16.79 9.11 13.45
N ILE A 47 -16.90 10.28 14.07
CA ILE A 47 -15.86 11.32 14.00
C ILE A 47 -14.56 10.79 14.62
N LEU A 48 -14.65 10.15 15.79
CA LEU A 48 -13.49 9.59 16.48
C LEU A 48 -12.76 8.55 15.63
N VAL A 49 -13.48 7.56 15.08
CA VAL A 49 -12.90 6.51 14.23
C VAL A 49 -12.26 7.13 12.98
N SER A 50 -12.95 8.08 12.33
CA SER A 50 -12.44 8.76 11.14
C SER A 50 -11.15 9.53 11.43
N VAL A 51 -11.13 10.38 12.46
CA VAL A 51 -9.95 11.20 12.80
C VAL A 51 -8.76 10.33 13.15
N ILE A 52 -8.96 9.26 13.94
CA ILE A 52 -7.88 8.32 14.28
C ILE A 52 -7.35 7.63 13.02
N ALA A 53 -8.23 7.15 12.14
CA ALA A 53 -7.82 6.50 10.89
C ALA A 53 -7.01 7.45 9.99
N TRP A 54 -7.43 8.72 9.87
CA TRP A 54 -6.71 9.75 9.12
C TRP A 54 -5.34 10.07 9.71
N ILE A 55 -5.21 10.16 11.03
CA ILE A 55 -3.92 10.41 11.69
C ILE A 55 -2.97 9.24 11.43
N ILE A 56 -3.45 8.00 11.62
CA ILE A 56 -2.64 6.80 11.41
C ILE A 56 -2.19 6.71 9.94
N CYS A 57 -3.11 6.88 8.97
CA CYS A 57 -2.75 6.79 7.57
C CYS A 57 -1.82 7.94 7.13
N GLY A 58 -2.01 9.15 7.68
CA GLY A 58 -1.13 10.28 7.46
C GLY A 58 0.31 9.97 7.88
N ILE A 59 0.51 9.41 9.08
CA ILE A 59 1.84 9.02 9.56
C ILE A 59 2.47 7.95 8.65
N LEU A 60 1.71 6.92 8.27
CA LEU A 60 2.20 5.86 7.40
C LEU A 60 2.59 6.39 6.00
N PHE A 61 1.81 7.32 5.43
CA PHE A 61 2.14 7.93 4.15
C PHE A 61 3.34 8.87 4.24
N ILE A 62 3.50 9.62 5.34
CA ILE A 62 4.71 10.43 5.57
C ILE A 62 5.94 9.52 5.60
N ALA A 63 5.89 8.38 6.31
CA ALA A 63 6.98 7.42 6.30
C ALA A 63 7.27 6.87 4.89
N LEU A 64 6.23 6.57 4.12
CA LEU A 64 6.36 6.06 2.75
C LEU A 64 6.99 7.08 1.80
N ILE A 65 6.73 8.36 1.96
CA ILE A 65 7.33 9.43 1.12
C ILE A 65 8.86 9.39 1.19
N PHE A 66 9.44 9.06 2.35
CA PHE A 66 10.89 8.97 2.50
C PHE A 66 11.50 7.70 1.89
N THR A 67 10.77 6.59 1.84
CA THR A 67 11.28 5.31 1.32
C THR A 67 11.04 5.14 -0.18
N MET A 68 9.94 5.69 -0.69
CA MET A 68 9.47 5.48 -2.06
C MET A 68 10.51 5.79 -3.16
N PRO A 69 11.27 6.91 -3.12
CA PRO A 69 12.25 7.21 -4.18
C PRO A 69 13.33 6.14 -4.31
N ARG A 70 13.79 5.60 -3.17
CA ARG A 70 14.80 4.56 -3.13
C ARG A 70 14.28 3.25 -3.72
N ASP A 71 13.03 2.92 -3.47
CA ASP A 71 12.44 1.66 -3.94
C ASP A 71 12.11 1.70 -5.44
N VAL A 72 11.69 2.86 -5.96
CA VAL A 72 11.53 3.06 -7.42
C VAL A 72 12.88 2.90 -8.13
N GLU A 73 13.95 3.48 -7.61
CA GLU A 73 15.27 3.39 -8.23
C GLU A 73 15.80 1.95 -8.25
N LYS A 74 15.65 1.22 -7.14
CA LYS A 74 15.99 -0.22 -7.10
C LYS A 74 15.27 -1.02 -8.18
N LEU A 75 13.96 -0.80 -8.36
CA LEU A 75 13.20 -1.51 -9.39
C LEU A 75 13.72 -1.18 -10.78
N ARG A 76 14.00 0.10 -11.06
CA ARG A 76 14.58 0.52 -12.35
C ARG A 76 15.93 -0.13 -12.62
N GLU A 77 16.80 -0.23 -11.62
CA GLU A 77 18.09 -0.90 -11.77
C GLU A 77 17.92 -2.39 -12.10
N ILE A 78 17.01 -3.09 -11.41
CA ILE A 78 16.71 -4.51 -11.66
C ILE A 78 16.22 -4.70 -13.10
N LEU A 79 15.23 -3.91 -13.52
CA LEU A 79 14.67 -4.01 -14.88
C LEU A 79 15.69 -3.66 -15.95
N ARG A 80 16.57 -2.69 -15.70
CA ARG A 80 17.67 -2.34 -16.61
C ARG A 80 18.64 -3.50 -16.80
N ARG A 81 19.09 -4.13 -15.70
CA ARG A 81 20.00 -5.29 -15.76
C ARG A 81 19.39 -6.46 -16.53
N ARG A 82 18.13 -6.81 -16.23
CA ARG A 82 17.39 -7.86 -16.95
C ARG A 82 17.24 -7.54 -18.44
N GLY A 83 16.98 -6.28 -18.79
CA GLY A 83 16.91 -5.82 -20.19
C GLY A 83 18.25 -5.97 -20.94
N GLU A 84 19.37 -5.66 -20.29
CA GLU A 84 20.70 -5.84 -20.86
C GLU A 84 21.04 -7.33 -21.09
N GLU A 85 20.66 -8.22 -20.16
CA GLU A 85 20.83 -9.67 -20.29
C GLU A 85 20.01 -10.28 -21.43
N LEU A 86 18.75 -9.84 -21.59
CA LEU A 86 17.89 -10.25 -22.69
C LEU A 86 18.46 -9.81 -24.04
N ASN A 87 19.00 -8.59 -24.14
CA ASN A 87 19.62 -8.07 -25.37
C ASN A 87 20.91 -8.83 -25.72
N LYS A 88 21.75 -9.15 -24.73
CA LYS A 88 22.94 -10.00 -24.94
C LYS A 88 22.57 -11.38 -25.47
N THR A 89 21.58 -12.02 -24.85
CA THR A 89 21.06 -13.33 -25.30
C THR A 89 20.54 -13.24 -26.73
N ALA A 90 19.77 -12.20 -27.07
CA ALA A 90 19.21 -12.00 -28.40
C ALA A 90 20.26 -11.74 -29.50
N LYS A 91 21.48 -11.30 -29.16
CA LYS A 91 22.60 -11.12 -30.11
C LYS A 91 23.43 -12.38 -30.34
N ILE A 92 23.27 -13.40 -29.49
CA ILE A 92 24.01 -14.67 -29.58
C ILE A 92 23.30 -15.67 -30.51
N TYR A 93 21.99 -15.51 -30.71
CA TYR A 93 21.19 -16.25 -31.69
C TYR A 93 21.08 -15.48 -33.01
#